data_AF-A0AAE7H3W5-F1
#
_entry.id   AF-A0AAE7H3W5-F1
#
_cell.length_a   1.000
_cell.length_b   1.000
_cell.length_c   1.000
_cell.angle_alpha   90.00
_cell.angle_beta   90.00
_cell.angle_gamma   90.00
#
_symmetry.space_group_name_H-M   'P 1'
#
loop_
_entity.id
_entity.type
_entity.pdbx_description
1 polymer ?
#
loop_
_entity_poly.entity_id
_entity_poly.type
_entity_poly.pdbx_seq_one_letter_code
_entity_poly.pdbx_strand_id
1 'polypeptide(L)'
;MHQSFNQRVHFYYCILVALKIHANSKKSGGVRGKNNFLLKWLRKAQDNNIFHSDIASEIEWLRGKIIQAGYDTDLEPMLDFVYATAKRAEDLKNAD
;
A
#
# COMPACT_ATOMS: atom_id res chain seq x y z
N MET A 1 -20.42 3.39 -9.15
CA MET A 1 -18.96 3.59 -9.21
C MET A 1 -18.37 4.30 -7.98
N HIS A 2 -18.99 4.22 -6.79
CA HIS A 2 -18.45 4.79 -5.52
C HIS A 2 -17.51 3.84 -4.77
N GLN A 3 -17.65 2.53 -4.98
CA GLN A 3 -16.95 1.52 -4.19
C GLN A 3 -15.44 1.52 -4.46
N SER A 4 -15.00 1.58 -5.71
CA SER A 4 -13.59 1.32 -6.09
C SER A 4 -12.59 2.36 -5.56
N PHE A 5 -12.99 3.64 -5.39
CA PHE A 5 -12.12 4.67 -4.82
C PHE A 5 -11.91 4.48 -3.32
N ASN A 6 -12.99 4.20 -2.60
CA ASN A 6 -12.96 3.90 -1.17
C ASN A 6 -12.10 2.66 -0.89
N GLN A 7 -12.17 1.65 -1.77
CA GLN A 7 -11.31 0.46 -1.69
C GLN A 7 -9.81 0.80 -1.86
N ARG A 8 -9.44 1.75 -2.73
CA ARG A 8 -8.03 2.17 -2.88
C ARG A 8 -7.52 2.95 -1.67
N VAL A 9 -8.30 3.90 -1.16
CA VAL A 9 -7.95 4.65 0.06
C VAL A 9 -7.78 3.70 1.22
N HIS A 10 -8.72 2.76 1.40
CA HIS A 10 -8.64 1.71 2.41
C HIS A 10 -7.40 0.83 2.25
N PHE A 11 -7.10 0.37 1.02
CA PHE A 11 -5.92 -0.43 0.73
C PHE A 11 -4.61 0.27 1.13
N TYR A 12 -4.42 1.53 0.71
CA TYR A 12 -3.22 2.29 1.06
C TYR A 12 -3.13 2.59 2.55
N TYR A 13 -4.26 2.88 3.20
CA TYR A 13 -4.33 3.03 4.65
C TYR A 13 -3.87 1.75 5.37
N CYS A 14 -4.37 0.57 4.95
CA CYS A 14 -3.96 -0.71 5.52
C CYS A 14 -2.45 -0.96 5.38
N ILE A 15 -1.85 -0.60 4.24
CA ILE A 15 -0.40 -0.72 4.02
C ILE A 15 0.38 0.16 5.01
N LEU A 16 -0.01 1.43 5.15
CA LEU A 16 0.67 2.36 6.04
C LEU A 16 0.59 1.90 7.51
N VAL A 17 -0.58 1.42 7.93
CA VAL A 17 -0.76 0.83 9.27
C VAL A 17 0.13 -0.42 9.44
N ALA A 18 0.15 -1.32 8.45
CA ALA A 18 0.99 -2.52 8.49
C ALA A 18 2.48 -2.17 8.57
N LEU A 19 2.94 -1.16 7.83
CA LEU A 19 4.30 -0.63 7.89
C LEU A 19 4.63 -0.06 9.27
N LYS A 20 3.73 0.71 9.86
CA LYS A 20 3.94 1.30 11.19
C LYS A 20 4.03 0.23 12.29
N ILE A 21 3.18 -0.81 12.20
CA ILE A 21 3.26 -1.99 13.09
C ILE A 21 4.60 -2.72 12.89
N HIS A 22 5.05 -2.88 11.65
CA HIS A 22 6.33 -3.53 11.35
C HIS A 22 7.54 -2.70 11.83
N ALA A 23 7.51 -1.38 11.66
CA ALA A 23 8.56 -0.47 12.11
C ALA A 23 8.74 -0.50 13.65
N ASN A 24 7.63 -0.62 14.38
CA ASN A 24 7.64 -0.78 15.84
C ASN A 24 8.08 -2.18 16.31
N SER A 25 8.21 -3.14 15.40
CA SER A 25 8.73 -4.47 15.72
C SER A 25 10.26 -4.47 15.76
N LYS A 26 10.87 -5.24 16.67
CA LYS A 26 12.33 -5.45 16.75
C LYS A 26 12.97 -6.06 15.48
N LYS A 27 12.19 -6.34 14.44
CA LYS A 27 12.60 -6.99 13.18
C LYS A 27 12.63 -6.03 11.98
N SER A 28 12.59 -4.72 12.20
CA SER A 28 12.38 -3.73 11.12
C SER A 28 13.46 -3.73 10.03
N GLY A 29 14.65 -4.30 10.28
CA GLY A 29 15.63 -4.66 9.23
C GLY A 29 16.06 -3.51 8.29
N GLY A 30 15.83 -2.25 8.69
CA GLY A 30 16.03 -1.07 7.84
C GLY A 30 15.12 -1.05 6.61
N VAL A 31 15.51 -0.27 5.60
CA VAL A 31 14.75 -0.12 4.34
C VAL A 31 14.54 -1.47 3.62
N ARG A 32 15.58 -2.33 3.60
CA ARG A 32 15.47 -3.70 3.05
C ARG A 32 14.46 -4.56 3.78
N GLY A 33 14.38 -4.44 5.10
CA GLY A 33 13.40 -5.16 5.93
C GLY A 33 11.98 -4.74 5.59
N LYS A 34 11.74 -3.42 5.53
CA LYS A 34 10.45 -2.84 5.12
C LYS A 34 10.01 -3.31 3.73
N ASN A 35 10.90 -3.27 2.75
CA ASN A 35 10.56 -3.70 1.37
C ASN A 35 10.25 -5.20 1.27
N ASN A 36 11.00 -6.04 1.98
CA ASN A 36 10.70 -7.47 2.06
C ASN A 36 9.37 -7.74 2.78
N PHE A 37 9.08 -6.99 3.83
CA PHE A 37 7.80 -7.05 4.53
C PHE A 37 6.66 -6.68 3.58
N LEU A 38 6.76 -5.56 2.86
CA LEU A 38 5.75 -5.11 1.89
C LEU A 38 5.47 -6.16 0.83
N LEU A 39 6.51 -6.72 0.19
CA LEU A 39 6.34 -7.76 -0.83
C LEU A 39 5.61 -9.00 -0.29
N LYS A 40 5.97 -9.44 0.93
CA LYS A 40 5.30 -10.57 1.59
C LYS A 40 3.86 -10.24 1.98
N TRP A 41 3.62 -9.04 2.48
CA TRP A 41 2.30 -8.58 2.89
C TRP A 41 1.36 -8.47 1.69
N LEU A 42 1.84 -7.87 0.59
CA LEU A 42 1.08 -7.73 -0.67
C LEU A 42 0.72 -9.09 -1.27
N ARG A 43 1.67 -10.03 -1.31
CA ARG A 43 1.39 -11.41 -1.76
C ARG A 43 0.33 -12.06 -0.88
N LYS A 44 0.46 -12.00 0.44
CA LYS A 44 -0.54 -12.57 1.36
C LYS A 44 -1.92 -11.92 1.22
N ALA A 45 -1.97 -10.61 1.02
CA ALA A 45 -3.23 -9.90 0.84
C ALA A 45 -3.95 -10.33 -0.44
N GLN A 46 -3.19 -10.57 -1.52
CA GLN A 46 -3.69 -11.12 -2.77
C GLN A 46 -4.15 -12.56 -2.62
N ASP A 47 -3.31 -13.45 -2.07
CA ASP A 47 -3.60 -14.89 -1.92
C ASP A 47 -4.85 -15.14 -1.05
N ASN A 48 -5.04 -14.32 -0.02
CA ASN A 48 -6.18 -14.44 0.90
C ASN A 48 -7.44 -13.68 0.42
N ASN A 49 -7.39 -13.01 -0.74
CA ASN A 49 -8.48 -12.16 -1.26
C ASN A 49 -9.03 -11.17 -0.22
N ILE A 50 -8.14 -10.52 0.54
CA ILE A 50 -8.52 -9.59 1.63
C ILE A 50 -9.23 -8.33 1.09
N PHE A 51 -8.84 -7.92 -0.12
CA PHE A 51 -9.39 -6.74 -0.80
C PHE A 51 -10.26 -7.13 -1.99
N HIS A 52 -11.13 -6.22 -2.41
CA HIS A 52 -11.94 -6.38 -3.61
C HIS A 52 -11.05 -6.64 -4.85
N SER A 53 -11.56 -7.34 -5.85
CA SER A 53 -10.85 -7.66 -7.10
C SER A 53 -10.29 -6.42 -7.81
N ASP A 54 -10.94 -5.27 -7.64
CA ASP A 54 -10.52 -3.96 -8.18
C ASP A 54 -9.15 -3.48 -7.67
N ILE A 55 -8.69 -4.04 -6.55
CA ILE A 55 -7.40 -3.74 -5.92
C ILE A 55 -6.29 -4.67 -6.42
N ALA A 56 -6.63 -5.77 -7.10
CA ALA A 56 -5.63 -6.72 -7.59
C ALA A 56 -4.60 -6.05 -8.52
N SER A 57 -5.05 -5.22 -9.46
CA SER A 57 -4.16 -4.45 -10.34
C SER A 57 -3.27 -3.46 -9.56
N GLU A 58 -3.77 -2.89 -8.46
CA GLU A 58 -3.01 -1.97 -7.63
C GLU A 58 -1.92 -2.69 -6.83
N ILE A 59 -2.24 -3.89 -6.31
CA ILE A 59 -1.28 -4.78 -5.65
C ILE A 59 -0.16 -5.19 -6.62
N GLU A 60 -0.51 -5.60 -7.84
CA GLU A 60 0.46 -5.97 -8.86
C GLU A 60 1.36 -4.79 -9.26
N TRP A 61 0.75 -3.62 -9.48
CA TRP A 61 1.49 -2.39 -9.78
C TRP A 61 2.47 -2.04 -8.67
N LEU A 62 2.04 -2.07 -7.40
CA LEU A 62 2.88 -1.72 -6.26
C LEU A 62 4.04 -2.73 -6.07
N ARG A 63 3.77 -4.03 -6.25
CA ARG A 63 4.83 -5.06 -6.23
C ARG A 63 5.86 -4.81 -7.34
N GLY A 64 5.40 -4.50 -8.55
CA GLY A 64 6.27 -4.14 -9.67
C GLY A 64 7.13 -2.91 -9.36
N LYS A 65 6.53 -1.86 -8.78
CA LYS A 65 7.24 -0.65 -8.35
C LYS A 65 8.32 -0.94 -7.31
N ILE A 66 8.04 -1.78 -6.30
CA ILE A 66 9.03 -2.16 -5.28
C ILE A 66 10.22 -2.90 -5.92
N ILE A 67 9.94 -3.85 -6.82
CA ILE A 67 10.98 -4.63 -7.50
C ILE A 67 11.82 -3.73 -8.42
N GLN A 68 11.18 -2.80 -9.15
CA GLN A 68 11.85 -1.88 -10.06
C GLN A 68 12.73 -0.84 -9.34
N ALA A 69 12.25 -0.30 -8.21
CA ALA A 69 13.00 0.68 -7.44
C ALA A 69 14.26 0.08 -6.78
N GLY A 70 14.22 -1.21 -6.44
CA GLY A 70 15.31 -1.91 -5.79
C GLY A 70 15.15 -1.95 -4.27
N TYR A 71 15.73 -2.96 -3.65
CA TYR A 71 15.49 -3.31 -2.23
C TYR A 71 15.96 -2.24 -1.24
N ASP A 72 16.80 -1.30 -1.66
CA ASP A 72 17.39 -0.24 -0.83
C ASP A 72 16.66 1.10 -0.94
N THR A 73 15.62 1.20 -1.77
CA THR A 73 14.82 2.43 -1.90
C THR A 73 13.74 2.49 -0.83
N ASP A 74 13.64 3.61 -0.12
CA ASP A 74 12.54 3.85 0.80
C ASP A 74 11.29 4.27 0.02
N LEU A 75 10.25 3.44 0.13
CA LEU A 75 8.99 3.62 -0.59
C LEU A 75 7.88 4.19 0.30
N GLU A 76 8.14 4.34 1.60
CA GLU A 76 7.20 4.94 2.55
C GLU A 76 6.74 6.36 2.11
N PRO A 77 7.63 7.27 1.66
CA PRO A 77 7.21 8.59 1.17
C PRO A 77 6.31 8.53 -0.07
N MET A 78 6.52 7.54 -0.96
CA MET A 78 5.67 7.33 -2.12
C MET A 78 4.28 6.84 -1.69
N LEU A 79 4.22 5.89 -0.76
CA LEU A 79 2.96 5.35 -0.24
C LEU A 79 2.14 6.43 0.46
N ASP A 80 2.77 7.28 1.27
CA ASP A 80 2.12 8.43 1.89
C ASP A 80 1.57 9.42 0.86
N PHE A 81 2.36 9.71 -0.19
CA PHE A 81 1.90 10.58 -1.27
C PHE A 81 0.70 10.00 -2.02
N VAL A 82 0.72 8.71 -2.35
CA VAL A 82 -0.37 8.05 -3.05
C VAL A 82 -1.63 8.00 -2.18
N TYR A 83 -1.50 7.69 -0.89
CA TYR A 83 -2.61 7.74 0.06
C TYR A 83 -3.21 9.15 0.16
N ALA A 84 -2.39 10.18 0.34
CA ALA A 84 -2.85 11.57 0.44
C ALA A 84 -3.56 12.02 -0.84
N THR A 85 -3.06 11.60 -2.00
CA THR A 85 -3.67 11.92 -3.30
C THR A 85 -4.99 11.19 -3.48
N ALA A 86 -5.06 9.90 -3.16
CA ALA A 86 -6.29 9.11 -3.22
C ALA A 86 -7.37 9.68 -2.28
N LYS A 87 -6.96 10.06 -1.06
CA LYS A 87 -7.85 10.66 -0.06
C LYS A 87 -8.38 12.02 -0.50
N ARG A 88 -7.54 12.91 -1.02
CA ARG A 88 -8.01 14.20 -1.58
C ARG A 88 -8.99 14.02 -2.74
N ALA A 89 -8.75 13.04 -3.62
CA ALA A 89 -9.65 12.74 -4.72
C ALA A 89 -11.00 12.21 -4.24
N GLU A 90 -11.01 11.44 -3.14
CA GLU A 90 -12.24 11.02 -2.45
C GLU A 90 -12.97 12.22 -1.83
N ASP A 91 -12.28 13.08 -1.10
CA ASP A 91 -12.86 14.27 -0.45
C ASP A 91 -13.50 15.22 -1.47
N LEU A 92 -12.84 15.45 -2.61
CA LEU A 92 -13.36 16.28 -3.71
C LEU A 92 -14.64 15.71 -4.34
N LYS A 93 -14.80 14.37 -4.37
CA LYS A 93 -15.99 13.72 -4.91
C LYS A 93 -17.16 13.66 -3.93
N ASN A 94 -16.90 13.74 -2.63
CA ASN A 94 -17.94 13.78 -1.60
C ASN A 94 -18.46 15.20 -1.34
N ALA A 95 -17.84 16.21 -1.95
CA ALA A 95 -18.21 17.62 -1.84
C ALA A 95 -19.16 18.10 -2.98
N ASP A 96 -19.48 17.21 -3.93
CA ASP A 96 -20.44 17.39 -5.03
C ASP A 96 -21.72 16.58 -4.74
#